data_AF-A0A4R5AN60-F1
#
_entry.id   AF-A0A4R5AN60-F1
#
_cell.length_a   1.000
_cell.length_b   1.000
_cell.length_c   1.000
_cell.angle_alpha   90.00
_cell.angle_beta   90.00
_cell.angle_gamma   90.00
#
_symmetry.space_group_name_H-M   'P 1'
#
loop_
_entity.id
_entity.type
_entity.pdbx_description
1 polymer ?
#
loop_
_entity_poly.entity_id
_entity_poly.type
_entity_poly.pdbx_seq_one_letter_code
_entity_poly.pdbx_strand_id
1 'polypeptide(L)'
;MTVALQIRDVPDEVRDIIAQRAASRGQSMQAYLLDVLRREARFARNAVVFESTAAHRQALPEELSPERIVREGRDGGFQIDRGTVAG
;
A
#
# COMPACT_ATOMS: atom_id res chain seq x y z
N MET A 1 20.75 -10.31 10.12
CA MET A 1 21.70 -9.29 10.62
C MET A 1 20.91 -8.11 11.16
N THR A 2 21.24 -7.61 12.35
CA THR A 2 20.68 -6.37 12.90
C THR A 2 21.59 -5.21 12.52
N VAL A 3 21.06 -4.23 11.78
CA VAL A 3 21.78 -2.99 11.43
C VAL A 3 21.19 -1.87 12.28
N ALA A 4 22.05 -1.14 12.99
CA ALA A 4 21.65 0.04 13.76
C ALA A 4 21.91 1.31 12.95
N LEU A 5 20.95 2.24 12.96
CA LEU A 5 21.05 3.55 12.33
C LEU A 5 21.12 4.61 13.43
N GLN A 6 22.12 5.49 13.37
CA GLN A 6 22.22 6.65 14.24
C GLN A 6 21.89 7.91 13.44
N ILE A 7 20.94 8.70 13.94
CA ILE A 7 20.59 10.01 13.39
C ILE A 7 21.35 11.06 14.22
N ARG A 8 22.09 11.94 13.56
CA ARG A 8 22.89 13.01 14.18
C ARG A 8 22.22 14.36 13.96
N ASP A 9 22.61 15.33 14.78
CA ASP A 9 22.21 16.74 14.66
C ASP A 9 20.69 16.94 14.68
N VAL A 10 20.00 16.14 15.50
CA VAL A 10 18.55 16.28 15.72
C VAL A 10 18.31 17.45 16.68
N PRO A 11 17.58 18.50 16.27
CA PRO A 11 17.22 19.58 17.17
C PRO A 11 16.43 19.06 18.37
N ASP A 12 16.67 19.64 19.55
CA ASP A 12 16.02 19.20 20.80
C ASP A 12 14.49 19.22 20.70
N GLU A 13 13.94 20.25 20.08
CA GLU A 13 12.49 20.36 19.83
C GLU A 13 11.94 19.17 19.04
N VAL A 14 12.68 18.70 18.02
CA VAL A 14 12.26 17.57 17.19
C VAL A 14 12.34 16.28 18.01
N ARG A 15 13.41 16.10 18.78
CA ARG A 15 13.57 14.95 19.68
C ARG A 15 12.41 14.89 20.68
N ASP A 16 12.04 16.01 21.28
CA ASP A 16 11.00 16.08 22.30
C ASP A 16 9.60 15.81 21.73
N ILE A 17 9.31 16.35 20.53
CA ILE A 17 8.07 16.03 19.81
C ILE A 17 7.99 14.53 19.51
N ILE A 18 9.08 13.92 19.06
CA ILE A 18 9.11 12.47 18.79
C ILE A 18 8.96 11.67 20.08
N ALA A 19 9.59 12.11 21.18
CA ALA A 19 9.45 11.48 22.49
C ALA A 19 7.98 11.45 22.94
N GLN A 20 7.29 12.60 22.86
CA GLN A 20 5.87 12.70 23.20
C GLN A 20 5.00 11.80 22.33
N ARG A 21 5.25 11.77 21.01
CA ARG A 21 4.50 10.92 20.07
C ARG A 21 4.72 9.43 20.31
N ALA A 22 5.93 9.04 20.71
CA ALA A 22 6.21 7.65 21.08
C ALA A 22 5.48 7.29 22.39
N ALA A 23 5.57 8.16 23.40
CA ALA A 23 4.92 7.96 24.70
C ALA A 23 3.40 7.88 24.58
N SER A 24 2.77 8.74 23.77
CA SER A 24 1.31 8.70 23.55
C SER A 24 0.83 7.42 22.86
N ARG A 25 1.74 6.67 22.22
CA ARG A 25 1.49 5.37 21.60
C ARG A 25 1.95 4.19 22.47
N GLY A 26 2.46 4.44 23.67
CA GLY A 26 3.02 3.40 24.53
C GLY A 26 4.28 2.73 23.95
N GLN A 27 4.99 3.43 23.06
CA GLN A 27 6.17 2.91 22.37
C GLN A 27 7.44 3.56 22.89
N SER A 28 8.57 2.85 22.80
CA SER A 28 9.88 3.49 22.91
C SER A 28 10.13 4.39 21.70
N MET A 29 10.95 5.43 21.87
CA MET A 29 11.31 6.35 20.79
C MET A 29 11.91 5.62 19.58
N GLN A 30 12.74 4.60 19.83
CA GLN A 30 13.35 3.79 18.76
C GLN A 30 12.32 2.95 18.01
N ALA A 31 11.37 2.32 18.70
CA ALA A 31 10.30 1.56 18.06
C ALA A 31 9.41 2.47 17.20
N TYR A 32 9.07 3.65 17.74
CA TYR A 32 8.30 4.65 17.02
C TYR A 32 9.02 5.13 15.74
N LEU A 33 10.31 5.48 15.83
CA LEU A 33 11.11 5.88 14.67
C LEU A 33 11.23 4.77 13.63
N LEU A 34 11.39 3.52 14.05
CA LEU A 34 11.41 2.37 13.16
C LEU A 34 10.09 2.23 12.39
N ASP A 35 8.95 2.40 13.06
CA ASP A 35 7.64 2.36 12.42
C ASP A 35 7.46 3.49 11.40
N VAL A 36 7.93 4.70 11.73
CA VAL A 36 7.95 5.84 10.80
C VAL A 36 8.77 5.51 9.56
N LEU A 37 10.00 5.01 9.73
CA LEU A 37 10.88 4.63 8.62
C LEU A 37 10.30 3.50 7.76
N ARG A 38 9.67 2.49 8.38
CA ARG A 38 9.00 1.38 7.67
C ARG A 38 7.83 1.88 6.83
N ARG A 39 7.02 2.78 7.40
CA ARG A 39 5.89 3.41 6.71
C ARG A 39 6.38 4.22 5.52
N GLU A 40 7.42 5.03 5.69
CA GLU A 40 8.00 5.83 4.61
C GLU A 40 8.56 4.95 3.49
N ALA A 41 9.37 3.94 3.83
CA ALA A 41 9.91 3.00 2.85
C ALA A 41 8.82 2.22 2.10
N ARG A 42 7.70 1.91 2.76
CA ARG A 42 6.54 1.28 2.10
C ARG A 42 5.92 2.24 1.08
N PHE A 43 5.75 3.51 1.41
CA PHE A 43 5.19 4.47 0.46
C PHE A 43 6.11 4.71 -0.73
N ALA A 44 7.41 4.88 -0.50
CA ALA A 44 8.39 5.02 -1.58
C ALA A 44 8.37 3.81 -2.53
N ARG A 45 8.33 2.58 -1.99
CA ARG A 45 8.20 1.36 -2.81
C ARG A 45 6.89 1.33 -3.59
N ASN A 46 5.78 1.68 -2.95
CA ASN A 46 4.48 1.68 -3.62
C ASN A 46 4.45 2.70 -4.77
N ALA A 47 5.01 3.90 -4.59
CA ALA A 47 5.11 4.90 -5.65
C ALA A 47 5.87 4.35 -6.87
N VAL A 48 7.00 3.68 -6.64
CA VAL A 48 7.77 3.01 -7.71
C VAL A 48 6.94 1.90 -8.38
N VAL A 49 6.17 1.12 -7.61
CA VAL A 49 5.28 0.09 -8.17
C VAL A 49 4.19 0.74 -9.03
N PHE A 50 3.57 1.83 -8.59
CA PHE A 50 2.55 2.53 -9.37
C PHE A 50 3.12 3.15 -10.64
N GLU A 51 4.30 3.77 -10.59
CA GLU A 51 5.03 4.27 -11.76
C GLU A 51 5.33 3.14 -12.77
N SER A 52 5.91 2.04 -12.30
CA SER A 52 6.24 0.90 -13.15
C SER A 52 5.01 0.18 -13.72
N THR A 53 3.89 0.14 -12.99
CA THR A 53 2.64 -0.47 -13.46
C THR A 53 1.88 0.45 -14.40
N ALA A 54 1.97 1.78 -14.21
CA ALA A 54 1.40 2.75 -15.15
C ALA A 54 2.01 2.62 -16.56
N ALA A 55 3.30 2.26 -16.66
CA ALA A 55 3.94 1.95 -17.93
C ALA A 55 3.38 0.67 -18.62
N HIS A 56 2.75 -0.22 -17.86
CA HIS A 56 2.10 -1.45 -18.36
C HIS A 56 0.58 -1.32 -18.48
N ARG A 57 0.03 -0.10 -18.39
CA ARG A 57 -1.41 0.13 -18.55
C ARG A 57 -1.82 -0.25 -19.97
N GLN A 58 -2.48 -1.40 -20.10
CA GLN A 58 -3.20 -1.77 -21.30
C GLN A 58 -4.51 -1.00 -21.34
N ALA A 59 -4.83 -0.38 -22.48
CA ALA A 59 -6.17 0.10 -22.73
C ALA A 59 -7.08 -1.12 -22.76
N LEU A 60 -7.99 -1.22 -21.80
CA LEU A 60 -9.03 -2.25 -21.84
C LEU A 60 -9.96 -1.90 -23.01
N PRO A 61 -10.31 -2.87 -23.87
CA PRO A 61 -11.36 -2.70 -24.86
C PRO A 61 -12.67 -2.24 -24.19
N GLU A 62 -13.48 -1.43 -24.88
CA GLU A 62 -14.77 -0.95 -24.34
C GLU A 62 -15.72 -2.11 -23.96
N GLU A 63 -15.54 -3.28 -24.56
CA GLU A 63 -16.27 -4.49 -24.22
C GLU A 63 -15.96 -5.01 -22.81
N LEU A 64 -14.77 -4.71 -22.28
CA LEU A 64 -14.30 -5.12 -20.95
C LEU A 64 -14.31 -3.96 -19.95
N SER A 65 -15.19 -2.96 -20.16
CA SER A 65 -15.34 -1.85 -19.23
C SER A 65 -15.79 -2.37 -17.85
N PRO A 66 -15.25 -1.84 -16.73
CA PRO A 66 -15.68 -2.23 -15.39
C PRO A 66 -17.18 -2.06 -15.18
N GLU A 67 -17.78 -1.01 -15.76
CA GLU A 67 -19.21 -0.73 -15.66
C GLU A 67 -20.05 -1.81 -16.36
N ARG A 68 -19.59 -2.29 -17.52
CA ARG A 68 -20.25 -3.35 -18.29
C ARG A 68 -20.14 -4.69 -17.57
N ILE A 69 -18.96 -5.04 -17.06
CA ILE A 69 -18.69 -6.23 -16.26
C ILE A 69 -19.56 -6.27 -14.99
N VAL A 70 -19.63 -5.14 -14.26
CA VAL A 70 -20.43 -5.04 -13.02
C VAL A 70 -21.92 -5.11 -13.32
N ARG A 71 -22.38 -4.51 -14.42
CA ARG A 71 -23.79 -4.57 -14.85
C ARG A 71 -24.18 -5.98 -15.27
N GLU A 72 -23.39 -6.62 -16.11
CA GLU A 72 -23.63 -7.98 -16.60
C GLU A 72 -23.60 -9.02 -15.47
N GLY A 73 -22.65 -8.90 -14.52
CA GLY A 73 -22.60 -9.74 -13.33
C GLY A 73 -23.81 -9.58 -12.40
N ARG A 74 -24.41 -8.38 -12.33
CA ARG A 74 -25.65 -8.13 -11.58
C ARG A 74 -26.89 -8.64 -12.30
N ASP A 75 -26.93 -8.52 -13.63
CA ASP A 75 -28.14 -8.74 -14.43
C ASP A 75 -28.26 -10.18 -14.98
N GLY A 76 -27.17 -10.97 -15.05
CA GLY A 76 -27.23 -12.29 -15.68
C GLY A 76 -26.16 -13.33 -15.32
N GLY A 77 -25.16 -12.96 -14.50
CA GLY A 77 -24.02 -13.80 -14.15
C GLY A 77 -23.14 -14.12 -15.36
N PHE A 78 -21.82 -14.18 -15.16
CA PHE A 78 -20.89 -14.44 -16.24
C PHE A 78 -21.17 -15.81 -16.90
N GLN A 79 -21.26 -15.89 -18.23
CA GLN A 79 -21.38 -17.19 -18.93
C GLN A 79 -20.21 -18.14 -18.61
N ILE A 80 -19.04 -17.59 -18.28
CA ILE A 80 -17.86 -18.36 -17.84
C ILE A 80 -18.07 -19.07 -16.48
N ASP A 81 -19.00 -18.59 -15.65
CA ASP A 81 -19.37 -19.26 -14.38
C ASP A 81 -20.42 -20.37 -14.60
N ARG A 82 -21.05 -20.42 -15.78
CA ARG A 82 -22.02 -21.45 -16.20
C ARG A 82 -21.39 -22.56 -17.05
N GLY A 83 -20.10 -22.84 -16.83
CA GLY A 83 -19.42 -23.99 -17.41
C GLY A 83 -20.23 -25.27 -17.20
N THR A 84 -20.49 -26.01 -18.28
CA THR A 84 -21.17 -27.30 -18.25
C THR A 84 -20.45 -28.22 -17.27
N VAL A 85 -21.10 -28.56 -16.15
CA VAL A 85 -20.72 -29.72 -15.35
C VAL A 85 -21.15 -30.94 -16.17
N ALA A 86 -20.27 -31.38 -17.07
CA ALA A 86 -20.44 -32.65 -17.75
C ALA A 86 -20.27 -33.75 -16.69
N GLY A 87 -21.36 -34.47 -16.45
CA GLY A 87 -21.37 -35.70 -15.66
C GLY A 87 -20.75 -36.89 -16.40
#